data_AF-A0A7V7RPG1-F1
#
_entry.id   AF-A0A7V7RPG1-F1
#
_cell.length_a   1.000
_cell.length_b   1.000
_cell.length_c   1.000
_cell.angle_alpha   90.00
_cell.angle_beta   90.00
_cell.angle_gamma   90.00
#
_symmetry.space_group_name_H-M   'P 1'
#
loop_
_entity.id
_entity.type
_entity.pdbx_description
1 polymer ?
#
loop_
_entity_poly.entity_id
_entity_poly.type
_entity_poly.pdbx_seq_one_letter_code
_entity_poly.pdbx_strand_id
1 'polypeptide(L)'
;MARSDKYTQKKSPFWLIVLSLFFLCIASAASIYYYARSQIVIEAPKENLGEKIIITLPTGKNIYTFENLIIEENGKLLYKGERSTLDLTGGVVVYENWE
;
A
#
# COMPACT_ATOMS: atom_id res chain seq x y z
N MET A 1 37.45 1.16 -69.63
CA MET A 1 37.32 1.27 -68.16
C MET A 1 35.95 1.86 -67.85
N ALA A 2 35.10 1.10 -67.13
CA ALA A 2 33.69 1.44 -66.93
C ALA A 2 33.52 2.65 -65.99
N ARG A 3 32.62 3.56 -66.37
CA ARG A 3 32.37 4.87 -65.75
C ARG A 3 31.52 4.79 -64.46
N SER A 4 31.27 3.59 -63.93
CA SER A 4 30.26 3.34 -62.88
C SER A 4 30.74 3.51 -61.44
N ASP A 5 32.04 3.65 -61.18
CA ASP A 5 32.57 3.57 -59.80
C ASP A 5 32.55 4.88 -59.01
N LYS A 6 31.86 5.92 -59.49
CA LYS A 6 31.93 7.27 -58.86
C LYS A 6 30.89 7.59 -57.79
N TYR A 7 30.01 6.65 -57.42
CA TYR A 7 28.95 6.93 -56.45
C TYR A 7 28.79 5.85 -55.38
N THR A 8 29.88 5.49 -54.70
CA THR A 8 29.79 4.90 -53.35
C THR A 8 29.84 6.02 -52.32
N GLN A 9 28.75 6.76 -52.18
CA GLN A 9 28.59 7.75 -51.11
C GLN A 9 28.54 6.99 -49.77
N LYS A 10 29.68 6.92 -49.07
CA LYS A 10 29.79 6.32 -47.73
C LYS A 10 28.94 7.16 -46.76
N LYS A 11 27.72 6.71 -46.48
CA LYS A 11 26.81 7.40 -45.53
C LYS A 11 27.52 7.51 -44.18
N SER A 12 27.62 8.73 -43.66
CA SER A 12 28.27 9.00 -42.38
C SER A 12 27.55 8.25 -41.25
N PRO A 13 28.27 7.51 -40.38
CA PRO A 13 27.66 6.76 -39.27
C PRO A 13 27.10 7.68 -38.18
N PHE A 14 27.29 9.01 -38.30
CA PHE A 14 26.82 10.00 -37.34
C PHE A 14 25.31 9.89 -37.06
N TRP A 15 24.49 9.65 -38.08
CA TRP A 15 23.04 9.55 -37.89
C TRP A 15 22.62 8.31 -37.10
N LEU A 16 23.36 7.20 -37.22
CA LEU A 16 23.12 5.98 -36.43
C LEU A 16 23.48 6.20 -34.95
N ILE A 17 24.55 6.96 -34.68
CA ILE A 17 24.97 7.30 -33.31
C ILE A 17 23.92 8.20 -32.64
N VAL A 18 23.43 9.22 -33.35
CA VAL A 18 22.37 10.11 -32.85
C VAL A 18 21.08 9.33 -32.58
N LEU A 19 20.69 8.43 -33.49
CA LEU A 19 19.51 7.59 -33.32
C LEU A 19 19.66 6.66 -32.10
N SER A 20 20.84 6.05 -31.92
CA SER A 20 21.13 5.20 -30.77
C SER A 20 21.06 5.96 -29.44
N LEU A 21 21.62 7.17 -29.37
CA LEU A 21 21.53 8.02 -28.18
C LEU A 21 20.08 8.41 -27.86
N PHE A 22 19.27 8.69 -28.87
CA PHE A 22 17.86 9.02 -28.68
C PHE A 22 17.08 7.86 -28.06
N PHE A 23 17.27 6.63 -28.55
CA PHE A 23 16.65 5.44 -27.96
C PHE A 23 17.16 5.15 -26.55
N LEU A 24 18.45 5.38 -26.27
CA LEU A 24 19.02 5.23 -24.94
C LEU A 24 18.36 6.18 -23.93
N CYS A 25 18.17 7.46 -24.31
CA CYS A 25 17.48 8.43 -23.47
C CYS A 25 16.05 8.00 -23.14
N ILE A 26 15.28 7.53 -24.13
CA ILE A 26 13.90 7.07 -23.93
C ILE A 26 13.86 5.85 -23.01
N ALA A 27 14.72 4.86 -23.24
CA ALA A 27 14.79 3.66 -22.42
C ALA A 27 15.13 4.01 -20.96
N SER A 28 16.12 4.89 -20.73
CA SER A 28 16.50 5.32 -19.39
C SER A 28 15.38 6.04 -18.65
N ALA A 29 14.68 6.96 -19.32
CA ALA A 29 13.54 7.67 -18.75
C ALA A 29 12.39 6.71 -18.39
N ALA A 30 12.09 5.74 -19.25
CA ALA A 30 11.09 4.72 -18.98
C ALA A 30 11.48 3.86 -17.77
N SER A 31 12.72 3.38 -17.70
CA SER A 31 13.20 2.58 -16.56
C SER A 31 13.10 3.33 -15.24
N ILE A 32 13.49 4.62 -15.20
CA ILE A 32 13.36 5.45 -14.00
C ILE A 32 11.90 5.63 -13.62
N TYR A 33 11.01 5.87 -14.58
CA TYR A 33 9.58 6.01 -14.33
C TYR A 33 8.98 4.73 -13.72
N TYR A 34 9.27 3.56 -14.29
CA TYR A 34 8.80 2.28 -13.77
C TYR A 34 9.37 1.97 -12.37
N TYR A 35 10.66 2.26 -12.15
CA TYR A 35 11.30 2.07 -10.86
C TYR A 35 10.70 2.97 -9.79
N ALA A 36 10.54 4.27 -10.08
CA ALA A 36 9.92 5.22 -9.16
C ALA A 36 8.49 4.80 -8.81
N ARG A 37 7.71 4.33 -9.79
CA ARG A 37 6.36 3.82 -9.57
C ARG A 37 6.34 2.55 -8.70
N SER A 38 7.30 1.64 -8.87
CA SER A 38 7.38 0.42 -8.05
C SER A 38 7.72 0.68 -6.59
N GLN A 39 8.37 1.79 -6.27
CA GLN A 39 8.71 2.16 -4.90
C GLN A 39 7.59 2.87 -4.14
N ILE A 40 6.52 3.29 -4.82
CA ILE A 40 5.35 3.86 -4.15
C ILE A 40 4.53 2.71 -3.57
N VAL A 41 4.99 2.20 -2.43
CA VAL A 41 4.19 1.32 -1.58
C VAL A 41 3.19 2.22 -0.88
N ILE A 42 1.94 2.21 -1.36
CA ILE A 42 0.82 2.78 -0.62
C ILE A 42 0.58 1.81 0.54
N GLU A 43 1.30 2.01 1.64
CA GLU A 43 0.98 1.35 2.89
C GLU A 43 -0.40 1.84 3.28
N ALA A 44 -1.40 0.97 3.17
CA ALA A 44 -2.71 1.24 3.77
C ALA A 44 -2.45 1.60 5.24
N PRO A 45 -3.07 2.67 5.77
CA PRO A 45 -2.89 3.02 7.16
C PRO A 45 -3.22 1.78 7.98
N LYS A 46 -2.22 1.25 8.70
CA LYS A 46 -2.46 0.13 9.61
C LYS A 46 -3.45 0.63 10.63
N GLU A 47 -4.69 0.13 10.59
CA GLU A 47 -5.67 0.41 11.63
C GLU A 47 -5.07 -0.07 12.94
N ASN A 48 -4.71 0.89 13.80
CA ASN A 48 -4.22 0.59 15.13
C ASN A 48 -5.45 0.27 15.98
N LEU A 49 -5.86 -1.01 15.97
CA LEU A 49 -7.04 -1.47 16.70
C LEU A 49 -6.84 -1.42 18.23
N GLY A 50 -5.62 -1.19 18.72
CA GLY A 50 -5.29 -1.15 20.15
C GLY A 50 -4.98 -2.52 20.72
N GLU A 51 -4.97 -2.64 22.05
CA GLU A 51 -4.69 -3.89 22.74
C GLU A 51 -5.86 -4.88 22.63
N LYS A 52 -5.53 -6.18 22.62
CA LYS A 52 -6.50 -7.27 22.68
C LYS A 52 -7.11 -7.32 24.09
N ILE A 53 -8.43 -7.35 24.16
CA ILE A 53 -9.18 -7.38 25.41
C ILE A 53 -10.33 -8.38 25.35
N ILE A 54 -10.72 -8.85 26.53
CA ILE A 54 -11.86 -9.74 26.73
C ILE A 54 -12.85 -9.02 27.61
N ILE A 55 -14.10 -8.95 27.18
CA ILE A 55 -15.18 -8.33 27.96
C ILE A 55 -16.12 -9.43 28.40
N THR A 56 -16.22 -9.60 29.71
CA THR A 56 -17.18 -10.52 30.31
C THR A 56 -18.45 -9.75 30.63
N LEU A 57 -19.52 -10.05 29.89
CA LEU A 57 -20.84 -9.47 30.13
C LEU A 57 -21.43 -10.03 31.43
N PRO A 58 -22.33 -9.28 32.09
CA PRO A 58 -23.05 -9.75 33.28
C PRO A 58 -23.94 -10.97 33.00
N THR A 59 -24.20 -11.28 31.72
CA THR A 59 -24.86 -12.50 31.26
C THR A 59 -23.95 -13.73 31.25
N GLY A 60 -22.66 -13.59 31.59
CA GLY A 60 -21.65 -14.65 31.56
C GLY A 60 -21.03 -14.91 30.18
N LYS A 61 -21.38 -14.11 29.16
CA LYS A 61 -20.82 -14.23 27.80
C LYS A 61 -19.53 -13.42 27.69
N ASN A 62 -18.49 -14.05 27.14
CA ASN A 62 -17.22 -13.39 26.83
C ASN A 62 -17.22 -12.85 25.39
N ILE A 63 -16.74 -11.61 25.23
CA ILE A 63 -16.57 -10.94 23.94
C ILE A 63 -15.10 -10.62 23.76
N TYR A 64 -14.48 -11.16 22.72
CA TYR A 64 -13.10 -10.92 22.35
C TYR A 64 -13.07 -9.75 21.37
N THR A 65 -12.39 -8.67 21.75
CA THR A 65 -12.35 -7.45 20.95
C THR A 65 -11.05 -6.69 21.17
N PHE A 66 -10.94 -5.52 20.55
CA PHE A 66 -9.82 -4.60 20.72
C PHE A 66 -10.27 -3.31 21.40
N GLU A 67 -9.34 -2.70 22.13
CA GLU A 67 -9.60 -1.51 22.94
C GLU A 67 -10.18 -0.34 22.15
N ASN A 68 -9.65 -0.03 20.97
CA ASN A 68 -10.10 1.14 20.20
C ASN A 68 -11.47 0.96 19.55
N LEU A 69 -12.03 -0.25 19.60
CA LEU A 69 -13.40 -0.52 19.16
C LEU A 69 -14.42 -0.29 20.28
N ILE A 70 -13.97 0.01 21.51
CA ILE A 70 -14.83 0.38 22.62
C ILE A 70 -14.88 1.90 22.73
N ILE A 71 -16.09 2.44 22.79
CA ILE A 71 -16.32 3.86 22.97
C ILE A 71 -17.29 4.03 24.14
N GLU A 72 -16.94 4.94 25.06
CA GLU A 72 -17.85 5.40 26.10
C GLU A 72 -18.69 6.55 25.56
N GLU A 73 -19.96 6.30 25.27
CA GLU A 73 -20.92 7.32 24.86
C GLU A 73 -22.01 7.44 25.94
N ASN A 74 -22.21 8.65 26.49
CA ASN A 74 -23.26 8.94 27.48
C ASN A 74 -23.22 8.06 28.74
N GLY A 75 -22.03 7.71 29.22
CA GLY A 75 -21.83 6.83 30.39
C GLY A 75 -22.20 5.36 30.13
N LYS A 76 -22.37 4.98 28.86
CA LYS A 76 -22.57 3.60 28.41
C LYS A 76 -21.34 3.15 27.65
N LEU A 77 -20.95 1.90 27.89
CA LEU A 77 -19.79 1.29 27.28
C LEU A 77 -20.28 0.53 26.04
N LEU A 78 -19.94 1.01 24.84
CA LEU A 78 -20.42 0.47 23.58
C LEU A 78 -19.25 -0.09 22.77
N TYR A 79 -19.43 -1.26 22.19
CA TYR A 79 -18.55 -1.76 21.14
C TYR A 79 -19.06 -1.30 19.79
N LYS A 80 -18.17 -0.77 18.95
CA LYS A 80 -18.45 -0.26 17.62
C LYS A 80 -17.49 -0.90 16.62
N GLY A 81 -17.90 -2.04 16.08
CA GLY A 81 -17.21 -2.66 14.94
C GLY A 81 -17.61 -2.02 13.61
N GLU A 82 -16.96 -2.42 12.52
CA GLU A 82 -17.24 -1.88 11.16
C GLU A 82 -18.73 -1.99 10.75
N ARG A 83 -19.44 -3.02 11.22
CA ARG A 83 -20.82 -3.34 10.77
C ARG A 83 -21.81 -3.52 11.91
N SER A 84 -21.38 -3.41 13.16
CA SER A 84 -22.24 -3.68 14.32
C SER A 84 -21.86 -2.84 15.54
N THR A 85 -22.89 -2.39 16.25
CA THR A 85 -22.76 -1.76 17.57
C THR A 85 -23.35 -2.70 18.61
N LEU A 86 -22.62 -2.99 19.69
CA LEU A 86 -23.08 -3.82 20.80
C LEU A 86 -23.02 -3.01 22.10
N ASP A 87 -24.06 -3.11 22.91
CA ASP A 87 -24.05 -2.53 24.25
C ASP A 87 -23.32 -3.47 25.22
N LEU A 88 -22.29 -2.96 25.87
CA LEU A 88 -21.43 -3.67 26.81
C LEU A 88 -21.55 -3.09 28.23
N THR A 89 -22.53 -2.23 28.46
CA THR A 89 -22.73 -1.56 29.75
C THR A 89 -22.87 -2.59 30.87
N GLY A 90 -22.02 -2.46 31.90
CA GLY A 90 -21.97 -3.38 33.04
C GLY A 90 -21.12 -4.63 32.84
N GLY A 91 -20.42 -4.78 31.70
CA GLY A 91 -19.39 -5.79 31.51
C GLY A 91 -18.07 -5.42 32.20
N VAL A 92 -17.31 -6.44 32.61
CA VAL A 92 -15.95 -6.26 33.13
C VAL A 92 -14.95 -6.42 31.98
N VAL A 93 -14.09 -5.42 31.80
CA VAL A 93 -13.02 -5.45 30.80
C VAL A 93 -11.78 -6.08 31.43
N VAL A 94 -11.29 -7.16 30.82
CA VAL A 94 -10.06 -7.85 31.20
C VAL A 94 -9.06 -7.73 30.06
N TYR A 95 -7.91 -7.14 30.35
CA TYR A 95 -6.79 -7.03 29.41
C TYR A 95 -6.04 -8.35 29.43
N GLU A 96 -6.33 -9.20 28.44
CA GLU A 96 -5.69 -10.49 28.30
C GLU A 96 -5.40 -10.76 26.83
N ASN A 97 -4.14 -11.14 26.56
CA ASN A 97 -3.66 -11.38 25.22
C ASN A 97 -4.11 -12.78 24.80
N TRP A 98 -5.28 -12.87 24.18
CA TRP A 98 -5.85 -14.13 23.72
C TRP A 98 -5.14 -14.64 22.45
N GLU A 99 -4.90 -15.96 22.38
CA GLU A 99 -4.28 -16.67 21.24
C GLU A 99 -5.22 -16.79 20.04
#